data_AF-A0A7Z9Y4N7-F1
#
_entry.id   AF-A0A7Z9Y4N7-F1
#
_cell.length_a   1.000
_cell.length_b   1.000
_cell.length_c   1.000
_cell.angle_alpha   90.00
_cell.angle_beta   90.00
_cell.angle_gamma   90.00
#
_symmetry.space_group_name_H-M   'P 1'
#
loop_
_entity.id
_entity.type
_entity.pdbx_description
1 polymer ?
#
loop_
_entity_poly.entity_id
_entity_poly.type
_entity_poly.pdbx_seq_one_letter_code
_entity_poly.pdbx_strand_id
1 'polypeptide(L)'
;MSFILIMAAFLVPGIVLFFGLISAASVLIADPRFSGQLSGLLNMSLMLSMFLGLLIAMDTAENVVIFFSFFPLTSFMVMPMRLAAGDVPAWQLAASWLILALSAAGSLWLAARLFRAGRGLAGKTITWPSVRSRLRLRRAR
;
A
#
# COMPACT_ATOMS: atom_id res chain seq x y z
N MET A 1 -11.43 -23.88 -13.11
CA MET A 1 -11.14 -23.10 -11.88
C MET A 1 -11.86 -21.78 -12.00
N SER A 2 -12.78 -21.44 -11.11
CA SER A 2 -13.70 -20.30 -11.30
C SER A 2 -12.93 -18.98 -11.29
N PHE A 3 -13.02 -18.20 -12.38
CA PHE A 3 -12.41 -16.87 -12.53
C PHE A 3 -12.59 -15.96 -11.30
N ILE A 4 -13.76 -16.04 -10.67
CA ILE A 4 -14.13 -15.33 -9.43
C ILE A 4 -13.14 -15.61 -8.29
N LEU A 5 -12.65 -16.84 -8.13
CA LEU A 5 -11.70 -17.20 -7.08
C LEU A 5 -10.34 -16.53 -7.30
N ILE A 6 -9.89 -16.46 -8.57
CA ILE A 6 -8.64 -15.78 -8.92
C ILE A 6 -8.79 -14.28 -8.66
N MET A 7 -9.91 -13.68 -9.07
CA MET A 7 -10.20 -12.28 -8.74
C MET A 7 -10.17 -12.04 -7.23
N ALA A 8 -10.84 -12.86 -6.43
CA ALA A 8 -10.86 -12.73 -4.98
C ALA A 8 -9.44 -12.88 -4.37
N ALA A 9 -8.66 -13.83 -4.88
CA ALA A 9 -7.29 -14.07 -4.42
C ALA A 9 -6.35 -12.88 -4.67
N PHE A 10 -6.59 -12.08 -5.72
CA PHE A 10 -5.84 -10.85 -5.98
C PHE A 10 -6.43 -9.63 -5.27
N LEU A 11 -7.76 -9.53 -5.21
CA LEU A 11 -8.46 -8.41 -4.62
C LEU A 11 -8.20 -8.29 -3.11
N VAL A 12 -8.20 -9.41 -2.38
CA VAL A 12 -7.99 -9.39 -0.93
C VAL A 12 -6.61 -8.83 -0.54
N PRO A 13 -5.48 -9.35 -1.06
CA PRO A 13 -4.17 -8.74 -0.84
C PRO A 13 -4.06 -7.30 -1.35
N GLY A 14 -4.70 -6.96 -2.48
CA GLY A 14 -4.72 -5.60 -3.02
C GLY A 14 -5.38 -4.59 -2.07
N ILE A 15 -6.53 -4.95 -1.51
CA ILE A 15 -7.24 -4.15 -0.50
C ILE A 15 -6.35 -3.98 0.74
N VAL A 16 -5.75 -5.08 1.24
CA VAL A 16 -4.85 -5.04 2.41
C VAL A 16 -3.64 -4.14 2.14
N LEU A 17 -3.04 -4.23 0.95
CA LEU A 17 -1.94 -3.36 0.56
C LEU A 17 -2.35 -1.90 0.62
N PHE A 18 -3.47 -1.54 -0.02
CA PHE A 18 -3.94 -0.16 -0.13
C PHE A 18 -4.27 0.46 1.23
N PHE A 19 -5.10 -0.23 2.03
CA PHE A 19 -5.48 0.26 3.36
C PHE A 19 -4.31 0.18 4.35
N GLY A 20 -3.42 -0.80 4.22
CA GLY A 20 -2.20 -0.88 5.02
C GLY A 20 -1.29 0.34 4.79
N LEU A 21 -1.11 0.78 3.54
CA LEU A 21 -0.33 1.97 3.21
C LEU A 21 -0.98 3.26 3.73
N ILE A 22 -2.30 3.42 3.55
CA ILE A 22 -3.03 4.58 4.09
C ILE A 22 -2.94 4.62 5.63
N SER A 23 -3.08 3.47 6.28
CA SER A 23 -2.99 3.36 7.74
C SER A 23 -1.58 3.65 8.25
N ALA A 24 -0.55 3.22 7.52
CA ALA A 24 0.84 3.57 7.81
C ALA A 24 1.07 5.08 7.67
N ALA A 25 0.52 5.68 6.61
CA ALA A 25 0.65 7.10 6.32
C ALA A 25 0.00 7.98 7.39
N SER A 26 -1.21 7.64 7.84
CA SER A 26 -1.95 8.45 8.82
C SER A 26 -1.21 8.62 10.16
N VAL A 27 -0.35 7.66 10.52
CA VAL A 27 0.48 7.73 11.74
C VAL A 27 1.71 8.62 11.56
N LEU A 28 2.26 8.70 10.35
CA LEU A 28 3.49 9.43 10.09
C LEU A 28 3.30 10.95 9.95
N ILE A 29 2.09 11.38 9.61
CA ILE A 29 1.88 12.67 8.99
C ILE A 29 1.17 13.64 9.94
N ALA A 30 1.91 14.61 10.47
CA ALA A 30 1.33 15.78 11.12
C ALA A 30 1.03 16.93 10.12
N ASP A 31 1.60 16.89 8.91
CA ASP A 31 1.46 17.91 7.87
C ASP A 31 0.41 17.52 6.80
N PRO A 32 -0.72 18.24 6.67
CA PRO A 32 -1.77 17.94 5.70
C PRO A 32 -1.32 17.87 4.24
N ARG A 33 -0.21 18.50 3.85
CA ARG A 33 0.28 18.49 2.46
C ARG A 33 0.84 17.13 2.05
N PHE A 34 1.47 16.41 2.97
CA PHE A 34 2.11 15.13 2.68
C PHE A 34 1.07 13.99 2.57
N SER A 35 0.01 14.03 3.40
CA SER A 35 -1.09 13.05 3.32
C SER A 35 -1.90 13.21 2.03
N GLY A 36 -2.09 14.44 1.58
CA GLY A 36 -2.71 14.72 0.27
C GLY A 36 -1.90 14.14 -0.89
N GLN A 37 -0.57 14.28 -0.90
CA GLN A 37 0.28 13.72 -1.95
C GLN A 37 0.27 12.19 -1.97
N LEU A 38 0.32 11.55 -0.80
CA LEU A 38 0.31 10.10 -0.73
C LEU A 38 -1.04 9.50 -1.17
N SER A 39 -2.14 10.14 -0.76
CA SER A 39 -3.49 9.77 -1.22
C SER A 39 -3.63 9.99 -2.72
N GLY A 40 -3.05 11.08 -3.24
CA GLY A 40 -2.97 11.35 -4.67
C GLY A 40 -2.21 10.26 -5.43
N LEU A 41 -1.03 9.85 -4.96
CA LEU A 41 -0.22 8.79 -5.57
C LEU A 41 -0.99 7.45 -5.65
N LEU A 42 -1.66 7.08 -4.56
CA LEU A 42 -2.48 5.87 -4.50
C LEU A 42 -3.66 5.95 -5.47
N ASN A 43 -4.34 7.10 -5.53
CA ASN A 43 -5.43 7.32 -6.48
C ASN A 43 -4.94 7.31 -7.94
N MET A 44 -3.79 7.91 -8.23
CA MET A 44 -3.17 7.86 -9.57
C MET A 44 -2.84 6.43 -9.99
N SER A 45 -2.43 5.57 -9.06
CA SER A 45 -2.18 4.15 -9.33
C SER A 45 -3.48 3.41 -9.73
N LEU A 46 -4.60 3.74 -9.10
CA LEU A 46 -5.91 3.21 -9.49
C LEU A 46 -6.33 3.70 -10.88
N MET A 47 -6.16 4.99 -11.17
CA MET A 47 -6.45 5.52 -12.50
C MET A 47 -5.57 4.86 -13.56
N LEU A 48 -4.27 4.69 -13.29
CA LEU A 48 -3.35 4.00 -14.19
C LEU A 48 -3.82 2.56 -14.49
N SER A 49 -4.33 1.85 -13.49
CA SER A 49 -4.88 0.50 -13.67
C SER A 49 -6.08 0.48 -14.63
N MET A 50 -6.95 1.49 -14.54
CA MET A 50 -8.07 1.65 -15.49
C MET A 50 -7.58 1.93 -16.92
N PHE A 51 -6.57 2.79 -17.08
CA PHE A 51 -5.96 3.05 -18.39
C PHE A 51 -5.31 1.79 -18.99
N LEU A 52 -4.63 0.98 -18.19
CA LEU A 52 -4.06 -0.29 -18.64
C LEU A 52 -5.16 -1.27 -19.07
N GLY A 53 -6.32 -1.26 -18.41
CA GLY A 53 -7.50 -2.01 -18.84
C GLY A 53 -7.96 -1.65 -20.26
N LEU A 54 -7.89 -0.36 -20.63
CA LEU A 54 -8.18 0.07 -21.99
C LEU A 54 -7.12 -0.44 -22.99
N LEU A 55 -5.83 -0.38 -22.64
CA LEU A 55 -4.76 -0.88 -23.51
C LEU A 55 -4.89 -2.39 -23.76
N ILE A 56 -5.29 -3.16 -22.74
CA ILE A 56 -5.63 -4.58 -22.86
C ILE A 56 -6.80 -4.76 -23.85
N ALA A 57 -7.87 -3.98 -23.70
CA ALA A 57 -9.05 -4.09 -24.57
C ALA A 57 -8.76 -3.71 -26.03
N MET A 58 -7.79 -2.81 -26.26
CA MET A 58 -7.34 -2.41 -27.59
C MET A 58 -6.24 -3.33 -28.16
N ASP A 59 -5.79 -4.34 -27.40
CA ASP A 59 -4.67 -5.22 -27.75
C ASP A 59 -3.38 -4.45 -28.10
N THR A 60 -3.07 -3.43 -27.30
CA THR A 60 -1.90 -2.56 -27.50
C THR A 60 -0.97 -2.56 -26.28
N ALA A 61 0.32 -2.31 -26.52
CA ALA A 61 1.33 -2.12 -25.48
C ALA A 61 1.46 -3.30 -24.49
N GLU A 62 1.48 -4.53 -25.01
CA GLU A 62 1.54 -5.77 -24.22
C GLU A 62 2.66 -5.77 -23.17
N ASN A 63 3.87 -5.33 -23.53
CA ASN A 63 5.02 -5.27 -22.61
C ASN A 63 4.77 -4.36 -21.40
N VAL A 64 4.09 -3.23 -21.61
CA VAL A 64 3.75 -2.27 -20.55
C VAL A 64 2.72 -2.90 -19.61
N VAL A 65 1.69 -3.52 -20.20
CA VAL A 65 0.65 -4.24 -19.47
C VAL A 65 1.23 -5.37 -18.63
N ILE A 66 2.16 -6.17 -19.19
CA ILE A 66 2.86 -7.24 -18.47
C ILE A 66 3.62 -6.67 -17.27
N PHE A 67 4.38 -5.59 -17.45
CA PHE A 67 5.15 -4.97 -16.37
C PHE A 67 4.24 -4.52 -15.21
N PHE A 68 3.17 -3.78 -15.51
CA PHE A 68 2.23 -3.30 -14.48
C PHE A 68 1.35 -4.40 -13.90
N SER A 69 1.30 -5.59 -14.51
CA SER A 69 0.67 -6.76 -13.90
C SER A 69 1.44 -7.30 -12.71
N PHE A 70 2.75 -7.06 -12.63
CA PHE A 70 3.58 -7.44 -11.49
C PHE A 70 3.67 -6.35 -10.44
N PHE A 71 3.38 -5.10 -10.80
CA PHE A 71 3.48 -3.98 -9.86
C PHE A 71 2.34 -4.05 -8.83
N PRO A 72 2.63 -4.15 -7.51
CA PRO A 72 1.63 -4.51 -6.50
C PRO A 72 0.39 -3.60 -6.43
N LEU A 73 0.57 -2.29 -6.64
CA LEU A 73 -0.53 -1.33 -6.56
C LEU A 73 -1.48 -1.39 -7.75
N THR A 74 -1.05 -2.00 -8.86
CA THR A 74 -1.85 -2.12 -10.09
C THR A 74 -2.23 -3.58 -10.38
N SER A 75 -1.45 -4.55 -9.90
CA SER A 75 -1.58 -5.97 -10.22
C SER A 75 -2.95 -6.55 -9.83
N PHE A 76 -3.55 -6.08 -8.72
CA PHE A 76 -4.82 -6.60 -8.23
C PHE A 76 -6.01 -6.31 -9.18
N MET A 77 -5.90 -5.30 -10.05
CA MET A 77 -6.88 -5.02 -11.11
C MET A 77 -6.39 -5.52 -12.48
N VAL A 78 -5.13 -5.25 -12.82
CA VAL A 78 -4.59 -5.52 -14.17
C VAL A 78 -4.49 -7.02 -14.45
N MET A 79 -4.10 -7.84 -13.46
CA MET A 79 -3.89 -9.28 -13.70
C MET A 79 -5.20 -10.04 -13.96
N PRO A 80 -6.30 -9.83 -13.20
CA PRO A 80 -7.60 -10.39 -13.55
C PRO A 80 -8.13 -9.89 -14.90
N MET A 81 -7.89 -8.61 -15.26
CA MET A 81 -8.28 -8.07 -16.56
C MET A 81 -7.56 -8.79 -17.71
N ARG A 82 -6.25 -9.04 -17.59
CA ARG A 82 -5.50 -9.83 -18.57
C ARG A 82 -6.01 -11.26 -18.68
N LEU A 83 -6.32 -11.88 -17.55
CA LEU A 83 -6.84 -13.25 -17.50
C LEU A 83 -8.25 -13.37 -18.10
N ALA A 84 -9.02 -12.26 -18.13
CA ALA A 84 -10.30 -12.19 -18.82
C ALA A 84 -10.14 -11.93 -20.33
N ALA A 85 -9.09 -11.22 -20.75
CA ALA A 85 -8.82 -10.88 -22.14
C ALA A 85 -8.14 -12.01 -22.93
N GLY A 86 -7.38 -12.88 -22.25
CA GLY A 86 -6.71 -14.00 -22.89
C GLY A 86 -5.97 -14.90 -21.90
N ASP A 87 -5.18 -15.83 -22.42
CA ASP A 87 -4.42 -16.75 -21.60
C ASP A 87 -3.15 -16.10 -21.05
N VAL A 88 -3.01 -16.14 -19.73
CA VAL A 88 -1.82 -15.67 -19.03
C VAL A 88 -1.05 -16.88 -18.50
N PRO A 89 0.27 -16.99 -18.76
CA PRO A 89 1.05 -18.11 -18.27
C PRO A 89 0.94 -18.27 -16.74
N ALA A 90 0.75 -19.51 -16.28
CA ALA A 90 0.53 -19.80 -14.86
C ALA A 90 1.63 -19.25 -13.93
N TRP A 91 2.88 -19.19 -14.41
CA TRP A 91 3.99 -18.62 -13.66
C TRP A 91 3.87 -17.09 -13.48
N GLN A 92 3.34 -16.36 -14.47
CA GLN A 92 3.11 -14.92 -14.35
C GLN A 92 2.03 -14.65 -13.29
N LEU A 93 1.00 -15.49 -13.28
CA LEU A 93 -0.06 -15.42 -12.28
C LEU A 93 0.47 -15.70 -10.86
N ALA A 94 1.21 -16.80 -10.70
CA ALA A 94 1.79 -17.14 -9.40
C ALA A 94 2.79 -16.09 -8.90
N ALA A 95 3.69 -15.61 -9.77
CA ALA A 95 4.69 -14.61 -9.41
C ALA A 95 4.06 -13.26 -9.07
N SER A 96 3.08 -12.78 -9.85
CA SER A 96 2.39 -11.52 -9.55
C SER A 96 1.59 -11.61 -8.25
N TRP A 97 0.93 -12.74 -7.99
CA TRP A 97 0.23 -12.98 -6.74
C TRP A 97 1.18 -12.99 -5.54
N LEU A 98 2.33 -13.66 -5.66
CA LEU A 98 3.33 -13.71 -4.60
C LEU A 98 3.90 -12.33 -4.29
N ILE A 99 4.25 -11.55 -5.31
CA ILE A 99 4.73 -10.17 -5.17
C ILE A 99 3.68 -9.29 -4.47
N LEU A 100 2.42 -9.43 -4.86
CA LEU A 100 1.31 -8.71 -4.25
C LEU A 100 1.11 -9.10 -2.78
N ALA A 101 1.10 -10.40 -2.48
CA ALA A 101 0.94 -10.92 -1.13
C ALA A 101 2.08 -10.48 -0.20
N LEU A 102 3.33 -10.52 -0.68
CA LEU A 102 4.50 -10.02 0.06
C LEU A 102 4.41 -8.52 0.29
N SER A 103 3.96 -7.75 -0.71
CA SER A 103 3.78 -6.31 -0.57
C SER A 103 2.68 -5.97 0.44
N ALA A 104 1.57 -6.70 0.42
CA ALA A 104 0.46 -6.56 1.37
C ALA A 104 0.89 -6.91 2.80
N ALA A 105 1.66 -7.99 2.98
CA ALA A 105 2.26 -8.34 4.27
C ALA A 105 3.23 -7.25 4.74
N GLY A 106 4.04 -6.70 3.83
CA GLY A 106 4.95 -5.58 4.07
C GLY A 106 4.23 -4.32 4.52
N SER A 107 3.11 -3.95 3.88
CA SER A 107 2.33 -2.76 4.27
C SER A 107 1.69 -2.93 5.64
N LEU A 108 1.16 -4.12 5.95
CA LEU A 108 0.59 -4.42 7.26
C LEU A 108 1.66 -4.41 8.36
N TRP A 109 2.83 -4.97 8.07
CA TRP A 109 3.98 -4.93 8.98
C TRP A 109 4.45 -3.49 9.24
N LEU A 110 4.54 -2.67 8.19
CA LEU A 110 4.86 -1.25 8.29
C LEU A 110 3.84 -0.51 9.15
N ALA A 111 2.54 -0.65 8.85
CA ALA A 111 1.47 -0.05 9.63
C ALA A 111 1.59 -0.45 11.10
N ALA A 112 1.66 -1.75 11.41
CA ALA A 112 1.78 -2.25 12.78
C ALA A 112 3.06 -1.76 13.49
N ARG A 113 4.18 -1.62 12.77
CA ARG A 113 5.44 -1.10 13.32
C ARG A 113 5.33 0.38 13.66
N LEU A 114 4.69 1.17 12.79
CA LEU A 114 4.47 2.61 12.97
C LEU A 114 3.48 2.88 14.11
N PHE A 115 2.38 2.14 14.20
CA PHE A 115 1.47 2.22 15.34
C PHE A 115 2.16 1.86 16.66
N ARG A 116 3.04 0.85 16.67
CA ARG A 116 3.83 0.51 17.88
C ARG A 116 4.86 1.60 18.22
N ALA A 117 5.51 2.20 17.24
CA ALA A 117 6.44 3.31 17.45
C ALA A 117 5.74 4.57 17.96
N GLY A 118 4.51 4.85 17.50
CA GLY A 118 3.69 5.98 17.94
C GLY A 118 3.24 5.92 19.41
N ARG A 119 3.28 4.74 20.07
CA ARG A 119 2.91 4.60 21.49
C ARG A 119 3.85 5.32 22.47
N GLY A 120 5.01 5.80 22.02
CA GLY A 120 5.84 6.72 22.81
C GLY A 120 5.25 8.14 22.94
N LEU A 121 4.20 8.48 22.17
CA LEU A 121 3.62 9.82 22.08
C LEU A 121 2.15 9.89 22.54
N ALA A 122 1.56 8.77 22.97
CA ALA A 122 0.25 8.77 23.61
C ALA A 122 0.38 9.34 25.03
N GLY A 123 0.23 10.67 25.15
CA GLY A 123 -0.11 11.32 26.42
C GLY A 123 0.92 12.26 27.07
N LYS A 124 1.94 12.75 26.35
CA LYS A 124 2.77 13.86 26.87
C LYS A 124 3.01 14.91 25.79
N THR A 125 2.31 16.03 25.87
CA THR A 125 2.85 17.31 25.43
C THR A 125 4.14 17.57 26.21
N ILE A 126 5.29 17.21 25.64
CA ILE A 126 6.57 17.63 26.19
C ILE A 126 6.76 19.07 25.75
N THR A 127 6.14 19.98 26.50
CA THR A 127 6.46 21.40 26.42
C THR A 127 7.83 21.59 27.06
N TRP A 128 8.77 22.25 26.37
CA TRP A 128 10.12 22.60 26.84
C TRP A 128 10.25 23.09 28.30
N PRO A 129 9.26 23.80 28.89
CA PRO A 129 9.31 24.20 30.30
C PRO A 129 9.32 23.02 31.30
N SER A 130 8.74 21.87 30.94
CA SER A 130 8.59 20.71 31.83
C SER A 130 9.88 19.87 31.99
N VAL A 131 10.81 19.99 31.05
CA VAL A 131 12.14 19.35 31.10
C VAL A 131 13.09 20.13 32.01
N ARG A 132 13.03 21.47 31.97
CA ARG A 132 13.87 22.35 32.81
C ARG A 132 13.55 22.24 34.31
N SER A 133 12.29 22.04 34.68
CA SER A 133 11.89 21.92 36.09
C SER A 133 12.30 20.57 36.71
N ARG A 134 12.27 19.48 35.93
CA ARG A 134 12.65 18.14 36.43
C ARG A 134 14.17 17.96 36.61
N LEU A 135 14.99 18.69 35.85
CA LEU A 135 16.45 18.67 36.04
C LEU A 135 16.92 19.47 37.27
N ARG A 136 16.10 20.42 37.75
CA ARG A 136 16.42 21.19 38.96
C ARG A 136 16.17 20.41 40.26
N LEU A 137 15.25 19.44 40.25
CA LEU A 137 14.88 18.68 41.45
C LEU A 137 15.78 17.45 41.72
N ARG A 138 16.63 17.04 40.76
CA ARG A 138 17.63 15.96 40.97
C ARG A 138 18.98 16.47 41.52
N ARG A 139 19.15 17.77 41.70
CA ARG A 139 20.37 18.37 42.28
C ARG A 139 20.24 18.75 43.76
N ALA A 140 19.09 18.50 44.38
CA ALA A 140 18.81 18.81 45.78
C ALA A 140 18.59 17.55 46.65
N ARG A 141 19.04 16.38 46.19
CA ARG A 141 19.20 15.17 47.00
C ARG A 141 20.62 14.67 46.85
#